data_AF-A0A3A8Y816-F1
#
_entry.id   AF-A0A3A8Y816-F1
#
_cell.length_a   1.000
_cell.length_b   1.000
_cell.length_c   1.000
_cell.angle_alpha   90.00
_cell.angle_beta   90.00
_cell.angle_gamma   90.00
#
_symmetry.space_group_name_H-M   'P 1'
#
loop_
_entity.id
_entity.type
_entity.pdbx_description
1 polymer ?
#
loop_
_entity_poly.entity_id
_entity_poly.type
_entity_poly.pdbx_seq_one_letter_code
_entity_poly.pdbx_strand_id
1 'polypeptide(L)'
;MTPDEVRMMDRKKCLVIINGLLPVMDDKFVPFGHPMFDQTADGAGTPYVHGLPDEGKSAEPPFVLLNSEALRYYEKQKEKGEPVYIDSLSYEEFKLLGQADMDKRFMDLDEQEQKDRYNEEHAGELEYQTPEEAFEEEMVTEKTMPEEQATQPEDSIQNRMFRMHFTKEQLNEVQRAMLVHVPKDVILSYFYPETSVAKMMEIRRQYEQVQ
;
A
#
# COMPACT_ATOMS: atom_id res chain seq x y z
N MET A 1 -38.34 19.45 54.72
CA MET A 1 -37.42 20.41 55.34
C MET A 1 -37.75 21.79 54.86
N THR A 2 -37.72 22.78 55.75
CA THR A 2 -37.85 24.17 55.38
C THR A 2 -36.55 24.71 54.76
N PRO A 3 -36.59 25.75 53.92
CA PRO A 3 -35.37 26.34 53.36
C PRO A 3 -34.35 26.76 54.44
N ASP A 4 -34.83 27.22 55.60
CA ASP A 4 -33.98 27.61 56.72
C ASP A 4 -33.27 26.40 57.36
N GLU A 5 -33.94 25.25 57.49
CA GLU A 5 -33.32 24.00 57.93
C GLU A 5 -32.23 23.53 56.97
N VAL A 6 -32.46 23.64 55.66
CA VAL A 6 -31.45 23.29 54.64
C VAL A 6 -30.25 24.23 54.72
N ARG A 7 -30.47 25.50 55.04
CA ARG A 7 -29.41 26.52 55.18
C ARG A 7 -28.56 26.32 56.44
N MET A 8 -29.13 25.72 57.49
CA MET A 8 -28.41 25.35 58.72
C MET A 8 -27.77 23.95 58.66
N MET A 9 -27.94 23.21 57.57
CA MET A 9 -27.43 21.85 57.42
C MET A 9 -25.90 21.80 57.36
N ASP A 10 -25.32 20.73 57.89
CA ASP A 10 -23.88 20.51 57.84
C ASP A 10 -23.37 20.46 56.40
N ARG A 11 -22.22 21.13 56.17
CA ARG A 11 -21.53 21.13 54.88
C ARG A 11 -21.06 19.75 54.44
N LYS A 12 -21.10 18.72 55.28
CA LYS A 12 -20.82 17.33 54.88
C LYS A 12 -22.04 16.62 54.28
N LYS A 13 -23.26 17.01 54.66
CA LYS A 13 -24.49 16.35 54.22
C LYS A 13 -25.04 16.96 52.92
N CYS A 14 -25.86 16.19 52.22
CA CYS A 14 -26.68 16.63 51.09
C CYS A 14 -28.05 15.94 51.15
N LEU A 15 -29.00 16.48 50.40
CA LEU A 15 -30.30 15.84 50.17
C LEU A 15 -30.25 15.14 48.82
N VAL A 16 -30.53 13.84 48.83
CA VAL A 16 -30.62 13.00 47.64
C VAL A 16 -32.10 12.89 47.27
N ILE A 17 -32.45 13.45 46.12
CA ILE A 17 -33.82 13.46 45.60
C ILE A 17 -33.83 12.56 44.37
N ILE A 18 -34.41 11.37 44.52
CA ILE A 18 -34.65 10.43 43.42
C ILE A 18 -36.14 10.47 43.11
N ASN A 19 -36.47 10.66 41.83
CA ASN A 19 -37.86 10.72 41.40
C ASN A 19 -38.63 9.47 41.84
N GLY A 20 -39.79 9.66 42.49
CA GLY A 20 -40.62 8.56 42.98
C GLY A 20 -40.23 8.00 44.35
N LEU A 21 -39.16 8.51 44.97
CA LEU A 21 -38.75 8.14 46.33
C LEU A 21 -38.85 9.34 47.27
N LEU A 22 -38.97 9.07 48.57
CA LEU A 22 -38.85 10.10 49.59
C LEU A 22 -37.42 10.64 49.60
N PRO A 23 -37.22 11.96 49.79
CA PRO A 23 -35.90 12.55 49.86
C PRO A 23 -35.14 12.01 51.07
N VAL A 24 -33.89 11.62 50.85
CA VAL A 24 -33.00 11.05 51.88
C VAL A 24 -31.84 11.99 52.13
N MET A 25 -31.36 12.03 53.38
CA MET A 25 -30.15 12.76 53.75
C MET A 25 -28.94 11.83 53.67
N ASP A 26 -27.91 12.24 52.94
CA ASP A 26 -26.68 11.46 52.75
C ASP A 26 -25.43 12.33 52.91
N ASP A 27 -24.25 11.72 52.99
CA ASP A 27 -22.97 12.40 52.96
C ASP A 27 -22.54 12.75 51.53
N LYS A 28 -21.94 13.93 51.36
CA LYS A 28 -21.32 14.32 50.09
C LYS A 28 -20.11 13.46 49.80
N PHE A 29 -20.05 12.95 48.58
CA PHE A 29 -18.88 12.26 48.06
C PHE A 29 -17.68 13.23 47.96
N VAL A 30 -16.50 12.77 48.35
CA VAL A 30 -15.25 13.54 48.27
C VAL A 30 -14.50 13.13 47.00
N PRO A 31 -14.50 13.95 45.94
CA PRO A 31 -13.93 13.56 44.66
C PRO A 31 -12.41 13.31 44.71
N PHE A 32 -11.69 14.03 45.58
CA PHE A 32 -10.23 13.91 45.76
C PHE A 32 -9.76 12.53 46.24
N GLY A 33 -10.65 11.71 46.81
CA GLY A 33 -10.33 10.35 47.26
C GLY A 33 -10.52 9.29 46.17
N HIS A 34 -11.02 9.66 44.99
CA HIS A 34 -11.29 8.71 43.92
C HIS A 34 -9.98 8.28 43.24
N PRO A 35 -9.76 6.96 42.97
CA PRO A 35 -8.52 6.48 42.33
C PRO A 35 -8.19 7.11 40.99
N MET A 36 -9.21 7.56 40.24
CA MET A 36 -9.06 8.21 38.94
C MET A 36 -9.17 9.74 39.00
N PHE A 37 -9.10 10.35 40.19
CA PHE A 37 -9.23 11.81 40.32
C PHE A 37 -8.20 12.55 39.44
N ASP A 38 -6.98 12.03 39.34
CA ASP A 38 -5.90 12.60 38.52
C ASP A 38 -6.23 12.69 37.02
N GLN A 39 -7.16 11.88 36.52
CA GLN A 39 -7.60 11.94 35.12
C GLN A 39 -8.61 13.06 34.84
N THR A 40 -9.18 13.64 35.88
CA THR A 40 -10.18 14.70 35.75
C THR A 40 -9.52 16.07 35.55
N ALA A 41 -10.27 17.02 34.99
CA ALA A 41 -9.81 18.40 34.80
C ALA A 41 -9.44 19.11 36.11
N ASP A 42 -10.14 18.80 37.21
CA ASP A 42 -9.86 19.35 38.55
C ASP A 42 -8.63 18.68 39.21
N GLY A 43 -8.16 17.56 38.66
CA GLY A 43 -6.93 16.87 39.05
C GLY A 43 -5.74 17.32 38.19
N ALA A 44 -5.11 16.35 37.51
CA ALA A 44 -3.99 16.59 36.58
C ALA A 44 -4.38 16.37 35.10
N GLY A 45 -5.64 16.05 34.84
CA GLY A 45 -6.14 15.72 33.50
C GLY A 45 -6.33 16.97 32.64
N THR A 46 -6.23 16.81 31.33
CA THR A 46 -6.55 17.88 30.39
C THR A 46 -8.06 18.15 30.39
N PRO A 47 -8.50 19.42 30.48
CA PRO A 47 -9.92 19.75 30.43
C PRO A 47 -10.50 19.38 29.07
N TYR A 48 -11.76 18.94 29.08
CA TYR A 48 -12.49 18.70 27.84
C TYR A 48 -12.76 20.05 27.15
N VAL A 49 -12.28 20.18 25.92
CA VAL A 49 -12.50 21.37 25.08
C VAL A 49 -13.68 21.08 24.15
N HIS A 50 -14.77 21.82 24.33
CA HIS A 50 -15.91 21.75 23.42
C HIS A 50 -15.56 22.44 22.09
N GLY A 51 -15.47 21.67 21.00
CA GLY A 51 -15.19 22.20 19.67
C GLY A 51 -14.97 21.07 18.65
N LEU A 52 -15.06 21.42 17.36
CA LEU A 52 -14.55 20.55 16.29
C LEU A 52 -13.02 20.46 16.46
N PRO A 53 -12.40 19.29 16.27
CA PRO A 53 -10.95 19.16 16.33
C PRO A 53 -10.31 20.12 15.31
N ASP A 54 -9.14 20.68 15.65
CA ASP A 54 -8.38 21.55 14.74
C ASP A 54 -8.22 20.86 13.37
N GLU A 55 -8.56 21.56 12.28
CA GLU A 55 -8.37 21.06 10.92
C GLU A 55 -6.90 20.64 10.73
N GLY A 56 -6.67 19.33 10.55
CA GLY A 56 -5.34 18.73 10.41
C GLY A 56 -4.89 17.82 11.56
N LYS A 57 -5.68 17.69 12.63
CA LYS A 57 -5.49 16.64 13.66
C LYS A 57 -6.72 15.73 13.72
N SER A 58 -7.01 15.04 12.63
CA SER A 58 -7.77 13.81 12.73
C SER A 58 -6.92 12.81 13.52
N ALA A 59 -7.13 12.75 14.83
CA ALA A 59 -6.62 11.67 15.68
C ALA A 59 -7.28 10.33 15.34
N GLU A 60 -8.28 10.35 14.46
CA GLU A 60 -8.96 9.17 13.97
C GLU A 60 -8.11 8.48 12.89
N PRO A 61 -7.95 7.16 12.98
CA PRO A 61 -7.24 6.40 11.96
C PRO A 61 -7.91 6.55 10.59
N PRO A 62 -7.14 6.45 9.49
CA PRO A 62 -7.68 6.58 8.12
C PRO A 62 -8.61 5.43 7.71
N PHE A 63 -8.80 4.44 8.59
CA PHE A 63 -9.65 3.28 8.37
C PHE A 63 -10.62 3.08 9.54
N VAL A 64 -11.79 2.50 9.24
CA VAL A 64 -12.80 2.15 10.24
C VAL A 64 -13.03 0.65 10.20
N LEU A 65 -12.90 0.00 11.36
CA LEU A 65 -13.24 -1.43 11.47
C LEU A 65 -14.75 -1.61 11.38
N LEU A 66 -15.19 -2.43 10.42
CA LEU A 66 -16.61 -2.60 10.12
C LEU A 66 -17.20 -3.81 10.85
N ASN A 67 -18.42 -3.64 11.38
CA ASN A 67 -19.30 -4.75 11.74
C ASN A 67 -20.06 -5.25 10.49
N SER A 68 -20.60 -6.45 10.54
CA SER A 68 -21.44 -7.07 9.50
C SER A 68 -22.60 -6.18 9.00
N GLU A 69 -23.25 -5.42 9.89
CA GLU A 69 -24.31 -4.48 9.49
C GLU A 69 -23.75 -3.26 8.75
N ALA A 70 -22.60 -2.74 9.20
CA ALA A 70 -21.93 -1.61 8.58
C ALA A 70 -21.36 -1.99 7.21
N LEU A 71 -20.83 -3.20 7.06
CA LEU A 71 -20.35 -3.73 5.78
C LEU A 71 -21.45 -3.67 4.71
N ARG A 72 -22.67 -4.13 5.03
CA ARG A 72 -23.82 -4.05 4.12
C ARG A 72 -24.20 -2.62 3.74
N TYR A 73 -23.98 -1.66 4.63
CA TYR A 73 -24.23 -0.25 4.34
C TYR A 73 -23.22 0.28 3.31
N TYR A 74 -21.93 0.01 3.53
CA TYR A 74 -20.86 0.45 2.64
C TYR A 74 -20.87 -0.28 1.30
N GLU A 75 -21.27 -1.55 1.25
CA GLU A 75 -21.50 -2.27 -0.02
C GLU A 75 -22.55 -1.54 -0.88
N LYS A 76 -23.67 -1.13 -0.27
CA LYS A 76 -24.71 -0.34 -0.96
C LYS A 76 -24.24 1.04 -1.41
N GLN A 77 -23.25 1.63 -0.72
CA GLN A 77 -22.65 2.90 -1.13
C GLN A 77 -21.68 2.71 -2.29
N LYS A 78 -20.88 1.63 -2.26
CA LYS A 78 -20.00 1.24 -3.36
C LYS A 78 -20.80 0.96 -4.64
N GLU A 79 -21.93 0.26 -4.54
CA GLU A 79 -22.84 0.03 -5.68
C GLU A 79 -23.44 1.32 -6.26
N LYS A 80 -23.59 2.37 -5.44
CA LYS A 80 -24.06 3.68 -5.90
C LYS A 80 -22.96 4.51 -6.58
N GLY A 81 -21.71 4.04 -6.56
CA GLY A 81 -20.55 4.76 -7.10
C GLY A 81 -19.98 5.82 -6.14
N GLU A 82 -20.24 5.71 -4.83
CA GLU A 82 -19.50 6.51 -3.85
C GLU A 82 -18.06 5.98 -3.71
N PRO A 83 -17.05 6.84 -3.48
CA PRO A 83 -15.63 6.45 -3.39
C PRO A 83 -15.35 5.73 -2.06
N VAL A 84 -15.85 4.51 -1.94
CA VAL A 84 -15.77 3.68 -0.73
C VAL A 84 -14.94 2.43 -1.04
N TYR A 85 -13.78 2.33 -0.39
CA TYR A 85 -12.90 1.17 -0.49
C TYR A 85 -13.16 0.20 0.67
N ILE A 86 -13.48 -1.04 0.33
CA ILE A 86 -13.73 -2.12 1.30
C ILE A 86 -12.67 -3.18 1.08
N ASP A 87 -11.86 -3.43 2.11
CA ASP A 87 -10.80 -4.42 2.10
C ASP A 87 -11.01 -5.41 3.25
N SER A 88 -10.70 -6.68 3.00
CA SER A 88 -10.84 -7.76 3.97
C SER A 88 -9.46 -8.27 4.37
N LEU A 89 -9.13 -8.13 5.65
CA LEU A 89 -7.85 -8.55 6.24
C LEU A 89 -8.08 -9.58 7.34
N SER A 90 -7.20 -10.57 7.43
CA SER A 90 -7.13 -11.41 8.62
C SER A 90 -6.56 -10.61 9.79
N TYR A 91 -6.86 -11.06 11.01
CA TYR A 91 -6.38 -10.39 12.23
C TYR A 91 -4.84 -10.39 12.32
N GLU A 92 -4.19 -11.46 11.85
CA GLU A 92 -2.72 -11.57 11.88
C GLU A 92 -2.07 -10.58 10.92
N GLU A 93 -2.59 -10.45 9.69
CA GLU A 93 -2.14 -9.48 8.70
C GLU A 93 -2.33 -8.05 9.20
N PHE A 94 -3.51 -7.74 9.78
CA PHE A 94 -3.81 -6.43 10.34
C PHE A 94 -2.85 -6.05 11.48
N LYS A 95 -2.45 -7.01 12.31
CA LYS A 95 -1.51 -6.76 13.41
C LYS A 95 -0.09 -6.46 12.92
N LEU A 96 0.29 -7.01 11.77
CA LEU A 96 1.61 -6.78 11.15
C LEU A 96 1.66 -5.46 10.37
N LEU A 97 0.51 -4.94 9.94
CA LEU A 97 0.38 -3.68 9.21
C LEU A 97 0.63 -2.48 10.13
N GLY A 98 1.68 -1.70 9.83
CA GLY A 98 1.87 -0.36 10.39
C GLY A 98 1.02 0.70 9.68
N GLN A 99 0.89 1.89 10.26
CA GLN A 99 0.14 3.01 9.63
C GLN A 99 0.65 3.34 8.23
N ALA A 100 1.97 3.42 8.03
CA ALA A 100 2.57 3.71 6.73
C ALA A 100 2.39 2.60 5.69
N ASP A 101 2.17 1.36 6.14
CA ASP A 101 1.95 0.22 5.25
C ASP A 101 0.48 0.12 4.83
N MET A 102 -0.45 0.60 5.67
CA MET A 102 -1.86 0.79 5.31
C MET A 102 -2.03 1.82 4.18
N ASP A 103 -1.32 2.95 4.25
CA ASP A 103 -1.40 4.00 3.22
C ASP A 103 -0.96 3.48 1.84
N LYS A 104 0.12 2.69 1.79
CA LYS A 104 0.56 2.03 0.54
C LYS A 104 -0.49 1.07 0.00
N ARG A 105 -1.13 0.30 0.88
CA ARG A 105 -2.16 -0.66 0.47
C ARG A 105 -3.38 0.05 -0.13
N PHE A 106 -3.74 1.22 0.37
CA PHE A 106 -4.77 2.05 -0.27
C PHE A 106 -4.36 2.56 -1.65
N MET A 107 -3.09 2.93 -1.84
CA MET A 107 -2.56 3.30 -3.17
C MET A 107 -2.62 2.13 -4.15
N ASP A 108 -2.22 0.94 -3.71
CA ASP A 108 -2.23 -0.27 -4.54
C ASP A 108 -3.66 -0.66 -4.95
N LEU A 109 -4.63 -0.51 -4.05
CA LEU A 109 -6.04 -0.77 -4.32
C LEU A 109 -6.62 0.20 -5.35
N ASP A 110 -6.31 1.50 -5.25
CA ASP A 110 -6.78 2.49 -6.22
C ASP A 110 -6.15 2.27 -7.60
N GLU A 111 -4.86 1.91 -7.63
CA GLU A 111 -4.18 1.55 -8.89
C GLU A 111 -4.81 0.32 -9.55
N GLN A 112 -5.18 -0.71 -8.77
CA GLN A 112 -5.87 -1.89 -9.28
C GLN A 112 -7.26 -1.53 -9.84
N GLU A 113 -8.06 -0.74 -9.13
CA GLU A 113 -9.38 -0.34 -9.60
C GLU A 113 -9.32 0.52 -10.88
N GLN A 114 -8.29 1.37 -11.01
CA GLN A 114 -8.04 2.12 -12.25
C GLN A 114 -7.67 1.18 -13.40
N LYS A 115 -6.81 0.17 -13.15
CA LYS A 115 -6.46 -0.84 -14.15
C LYS A 115 -7.64 -1.70 -14.55
N ASP A 116 -8.47 -2.12 -13.61
CA ASP A 116 -9.66 -2.94 -13.89
C ASP A 116 -10.67 -2.16 -14.73
N ARG A 117 -10.93 -0.90 -14.39
CA ARG A 117 -11.76 -0.01 -15.23
C ARG A 117 -11.19 0.15 -16.64
N TYR A 118 -9.88 0.41 -16.74
CA TYR A 118 -9.21 0.51 -18.04
C TYR A 118 -9.33 -0.79 -18.84
N ASN A 119 -9.11 -1.93 -18.20
CA ASN A 119 -9.22 -3.25 -18.82
C ASN A 119 -10.66 -3.56 -19.25
N GLU A 120 -11.67 -3.22 -18.46
CA GLU A 120 -13.08 -3.39 -18.83
C GLU A 120 -13.46 -2.53 -20.04
N GLU A 121 -12.99 -1.29 -20.11
CA GLU A 121 -13.22 -0.40 -21.25
C GLU A 121 -12.57 -0.92 -22.54
N HIS A 122 -11.36 -1.49 -22.45
CA HIS A 122 -10.59 -1.97 -23.59
C HIS A 122 -10.79 -3.48 -23.88
N ALA A 123 -11.52 -4.21 -23.04
CA ALA A 123 -11.78 -5.64 -23.22
C ALA A 123 -12.54 -5.94 -24.52
N GLY A 124 -13.44 -5.02 -24.93
CA GLY A 124 -14.18 -5.14 -26.18
C GLY A 124 -13.38 -4.74 -27.43
N GLU A 125 -12.29 -3.97 -27.29
CA GLU A 125 -11.45 -3.57 -28.42
C GLU A 125 -10.63 -4.75 -28.96
N LEU A 126 -10.27 -5.71 -28.09
CA LEU A 126 -9.61 -6.98 -28.45
C LEU A 126 -10.51 -7.96 -29.22
N GLU A 127 -11.84 -7.82 -29.16
CA GLU A 127 -12.76 -8.73 -29.89
C GLU A 127 -12.81 -8.45 -31.41
N TYR A 128 -12.30 -7.29 -31.83
CA TYR A 128 -12.20 -6.92 -33.24
C TYR A 128 -10.83 -7.16 -33.86
N GLN A 129 -9.90 -7.73 -33.10
CA GLN A 129 -8.70 -8.26 -33.71
C GLN A 129 -9.03 -9.62 -34.30
N THR A 130 -9.17 -9.70 -35.63
CA THR A 130 -9.00 -10.99 -36.29
C THR A 130 -7.66 -11.61 -35.83
N PRO A 131 -7.49 -12.95 -35.81
CA PRO A 131 -6.20 -13.55 -35.43
C PRO A 131 -5.00 -13.01 -36.22
N GLU A 132 -5.27 -12.41 -37.39
CA GLU A 132 -4.31 -11.69 -38.22
C GLU A 132 -4.00 -10.30 -37.62
N GLU A 133 -5.00 -9.54 -37.19
CA GLU A 133 -4.86 -8.25 -36.50
C GLU A 133 -4.35 -8.36 -35.06
N ALA A 134 -4.59 -9.46 -34.33
CA ALA A 134 -4.03 -9.68 -32.98
C ALA A 134 -2.53 -9.98 -33.04
N PHE A 135 -2.13 -10.71 -34.09
CA PHE A 135 -0.72 -10.94 -34.41
C PHE A 135 -0.06 -9.65 -34.94
N GLU A 136 -0.82 -8.78 -35.59
CA GLU A 136 -0.37 -7.44 -35.97
C GLU A 136 -0.38 -6.45 -34.79
N GLU A 137 -1.29 -6.52 -33.83
CA GLU A 137 -1.43 -5.59 -32.69
C GLU A 137 -0.51 -5.93 -31.51
N GLU A 138 -0.24 -7.21 -31.24
CA GLU A 138 0.94 -7.61 -30.42
C GLU A 138 2.24 -7.15 -31.09
N MET A 139 2.29 -7.12 -32.43
CA MET A 139 3.41 -6.51 -33.17
C MET A 139 3.37 -4.98 -33.21
N VAL A 140 2.22 -4.31 -33.01
CA VAL A 140 2.05 -2.84 -33.13
C VAL A 140 2.18 -2.13 -31.79
N THR A 141 1.79 -2.78 -30.68
CA THR A 141 2.10 -2.29 -29.31
C THR A 141 3.59 -2.40 -28.98
N GLU A 142 4.34 -3.29 -29.65
CA GLU A 142 5.80 -3.24 -29.70
C GLU A 142 6.35 -2.12 -30.62
N LYS A 143 5.53 -1.50 -31.50
CA LYS A 143 5.96 -0.53 -32.54
C LYS A 143 5.55 0.92 -32.31
N THR A 144 4.89 1.30 -31.21
CA THR A 144 4.62 2.72 -30.88
C THR A 144 5.69 3.32 -29.95
N MET A 145 6.96 3.04 -30.24
CA MET A 145 8.03 4.02 -30.08
C MET A 145 8.39 4.52 -31.50
N PRO A 146 8.65 5.83 -31.70
CA PRO A 146 8.61 6.47 -33.01
C PRO A 146 9.55 5.84 -34.04
N GLU A 147 9.05 5.75 -35.29
CA GLU A 147 9.67 5.14 -36.47
C GLU A 147 11.15 5.50 -36.68
N GLU A 148 12.02 4.49 -36.68
CA GLU A 148 13.21 4.49 -37.52
C GLU A 148 13.35 3.10 -38.14
N GLN A 149 13.09 3.02 -39.46
CA GLN A 149 13.54 2.00 -40.42
C GLN A 149 13.71 0.57 -39.88
N ALA A 150 12.90 -0.38 -40.37
CA ALA A 150 13.04 -1.83 -40.14
C ALA A 150 14.46 -2.33 -40.46
N THR A 151 15.33 -2.14 -39.49
CA THR A 151 16.65 -2.72 -39.35
C THR A 151 16.41 -4.04 -38.63
N GLN A 152 17.09 -5.08 -39.08
CA GLN A 152 16.97 -6.43 -38.53
C GLN A 152 17.04 -6.36 -36.99
N PRO A 153 16.25 -7.14 -36.24
CA PRO A 153 16.27 -7.08 -34.78
C PRO A 153 17.72 -7.17 -34.33
N GLU A 154 18.24 -6.05 -33.82
CA GLU A 154 19.66 -5.88 -33.49
C GLU A 154 20.05 -7.02 -32.56
N ASP A 155 20.91 -7.92 -33.05
CA ASP A 155 21.38 -9.06 -32.29
C ASP A 155 22.28 -8.52 -31.17
N SER A 156 21.68 -8.26 -30.01
CA SER A 156 22.34 -7.66 -28.85
C SER A 156 22.61 -8.73 -27.79
N ILE A 157 23.71 -8.55 -27.05
CA ILE A 157 24.14 -9.47 -25.98
C ILE A 157 23.01 -9.65 -24.95
N GLN A 158 22.32 -8.56 -24.61
CA GLN A 158 21.19 -8.57 -23.68
C GLN A 158 19.99 -9.36 -24.23
N ASN A 159 19.69 -9.21 -25.51
CA ASN A 159 18.61 -9.92 -26.18
C ASN A 159 18.88 -11.43 -26.18
N ARG A 160 20.14 -11.83 -26.41
CA ARG A 160 20.55 -13.23 -26.29
C ARG A 160 20.45 -13.76 -24.86
N MET A 161 20.89 -12.99 -23.85
CA MET A 161 20.76 -13.38 -22.43
C MET A 161 19.31 -13.63 -22.02
N PHE A 162 18.36 -12.89 -22.61
CA PHE A 162 16.93 -13.05 -22.33
C PHE A 162 16.33 -14.25 -23.07
N ARG A 163 16.71 -14.46 -24.34
CA ARG A 163 16.16 -15.52 -25.20
C ARG A 163 16.80 -16.89 -25.01
N MET A 164 18.01 -16.97 -24.46
CA MET A 164 18.79 -18.20 -24.35
C MET A 164 19.27 -18.46 -22.92
N HIS A 165 19.47 -19.73 -22.56
CA HIS A 165 19.92 -20.12 -21.24
C HIS A 165 21.44 -20.28 -21.17
N PHE A 166 22.08 -19.46 -20.33
CA PHE A 166 23.53 -19.50 -20.08
C PHE A 166 23.85 -19.93 -18.66
N THR A 167 25.00 -20.55 -18.48
CA THR A 167 25.56 -20.85 -17.16
C THR A 167 26.15 -19.59 -16.52
N LYS A 168 26.18 -19.54 -15.17
CA LYS A 168 26.77 -18.42 -14.43
C LYS A 168 28.23 -18.15 -14.81
N GLU A 169 28.98 -19.20 -15.17
CA GLU A 169 30.38 -19.09 -15.60
C GLU A 169 30.51 -18.41 -16.97
N GLN A 170 29.64 -18.76 -17.92
CA GLN A 170 29.59 -18.10 -19.24
C GLN A 170 29.23 -16.61 -19.10
N LEU A 171 28.27 -16.26 -18.23
CA LEU A 171 27.88 -14.87 -18.00
C LEU A 171 29.02 -14.04 -17.38
N ASN A 172 29.71 -14.59 -16.38
CA ASN A 172 30.86 -13.95 -15.76
C ASN A 172 32.00 -13.73 -16.78
N GLU A 173 32.20 -14.66 -17.70
CA GLU A 173 33.24 -14.54 -18.72
C GLU A 173 32.92 -13.44 -19.74
N VAL A 174 31.65 -13.29 -20.13
CA VAL A 174 31.21 -12.15 -20.97
C VAL A 174 31.37 -10.83 -20.24
N GLN A 175 31.01 -10.75 -18.96
CA GLN A 175 31.23 -9.53 -18.16
C GLN A 175 32.72 -9.16 -18.12
N ARG A 176 33.61 -10.15 -17.97
CA ARG A 176 35.06 -9.93 -18.05
C ARG A 176 35.50 -9.50 -19.46
N ALA A 177 34.94 -10.07 -20.51
CA ALA A 177 35.23 -9.66 -21.88
C ALA A 177 34.80 -8.20 -22.15
N MET A 178 33.69 -7.75 -21.57
CA MET A 178 33.25 -6.35 -21.63
C MET A 178 34.22 -5.41 -20.88
N LEU A 179 34.76 -5.85 -19.74
CA LEU A 179 35.78 -5.08 -18.98
C LEU A 179 37.09 -4.93 -19.74
N VAL A 180 37.47 -5.94 -20.54
CA VAL A 180 38.65 -5.92 -21.42
C VAL A 180 38.34 -5.24 -22.77
N HIS A 181 37.17 -4.59 -22.90
CA HIS A 181 36.73 -3.89 -24.12
C HIS A 181 36.77 -4.74 -25.39
N VAL A 182 36.46 -6.03 -25.28
CA VAL A 182 36.25 -6.88 -26.47
C VAL A 182 35.08 -6.30 -27.27
N PRO A 183 35.22 -6.12 -28.60
CA PRO A 183 34.16 -5.54 -29.43
C PRO A 183 32.85 -6.34 -29.34
N LYS A 184 31.72 -5.64 -29.34
CA LYS A 184 30.37 -6.23 -29.27
C LYS A 184 30.18 -7.33 -30.32
N ASP A 185 30.61 -7.09 -31.56
CA ASP A 185 30.46 -8.01 -32.69
C ASP A 185 31.23 -9.32 -32.48
N VAL A 186 32.40 -9.22 -31.84
CA VAL A 186 33.22 -10.39 -31.53
C VAL A 186 32.56 -11.20 -30.43
N ILE A 187 32.04 -10.54 -29.38
CA ILE A 187 31.27 -11.23 -28.32
C ILE A 187 30.07 -11.96 -28.93
N LEU A 188 29.31 -11.31 -29.82
CA LEU A 188 28.17 -11.91 -30.51
C LEU A 188 28.56 -13.09 -31.42
N SER A 189 29.77 -13.13 -31.97
CA SER A 189 30.20 -14.25 -32.83
C SER A 189 30.29 -15.59 -32.09
N TYR A 190 30.65 -15.56 -30.80
CA TYR A 190 30.84 -16.77 -29.99
C TYR A 190 29.85 -16.90 -28.83
N PHE A 191 29.05 -15.87 -28.51
CA PHE A 191 28.15 -15.92 -27.36
C PHE A 191 26.87 -16.72 -27.63
N TYR A 192 27.01 -18.05 -27.60
CA TYR A 192 25.93 -19.04 -27.69
C TYR A 192 26.03 -20.07 -26.55
N PRO A 193 24.91 -20.66 -26.08
CA PRO A 193 24.91 -21.63 -24.97
C PRO A 193 25.85 -22.82 -25.17
N GLU A 194 26.07 -23.20 -26.43
CA GLU A 194 26.90 -24.33 -26.87
C GLU A 194 28.40 -24.06 -26.77
N THR A 195 28.81 -22.79 -26.63
CA THR A 195 30.22 -22.43 -26.53
C THR A 195 30.77 -22.68 -25.12
N SER A 196 31.89 -23.40 -25.05
CA SER A 196 32.53 -23.69 -23.78
C SER A 196 33.26 -22.46 -23.23
N VAL A 197 33.26 -22.32 -21.89
CA VAL A 197 33.94 -21.22 -21.19
C VAL A 197 35.43 -21.11 -21.55
N ALA A 198 36.09 -22.26 -21.81
CA ALA A 198 37.48 -22.29 -22.25
C ALA A 198 37.71 -21.52 -23.57
N LYS A 199 36.80 -21.66 -24.53
CA LYS A 199 36.88 -20.93 -25.81
C LYS A 199 36.64 -19.44 -25.63
N MET A 200 35.68 -19.05 -24.79
CA MET A 200 35.40 -17.64 -24.47
C MET A 200 36.61 -16.97 -23.80
N MET A 201 37.29 -17.71 -22.91
CA MET A 201 38.49 -17.24 -22.21
C MET A 201 39.70 -17.08 -23.14
N GLU A 202 39.86 -17.99 -24.09
CA GLU A 202 40.92 -17.90 -25.11
C GLU A 202 40.75 -16.65 -25.98
N ILE A 203 39.52 -16.38 -26.41
CA ILE A 203 39.20 -15.17 -27.19
C ILE A 203 39.46 -13.92 -26.35
N ARG A 204 39.00 -13.85 -25.10
CA ARG A 204 39.28 -12.71 -24.21
C ARG A 204 40.80 -12.47 -24.07
N ARG A 205 41.59 -13.53 -23.86
CA ARG A 205 43.05 -13.43 -23.71
C ARG A 205 43.73 -12.85 -24.95
N GLN A 206 43.19 -13.08 -26.14
CA GLN A 206 43.73 -12.48 -27.36
C GLN A 206 43.59 -10.96 -27.36
N TYR A 207 42.50 -10.42 -26.79
CA TYR A 207 42.30 -8.97 -26.67
C TYR A 207 43.02 -8.36 -25.46
N GLU A 208 43.26 -9.15 -24.41
CA GLU A 208 44.04 -8.75 -23.24
C GLU A 208 45.53 -8.53 -23.58
N GLN A 209 46.05 -9.16 -24.63
CA GLN A 209 47.45 -9.03 -25.08
C GLN A 209 47.68 -7.90 -26.10
N VAL A 210 46.61 -7.34 -26.66
CA VAL A 210 46.67 -6.35 -27.74
C VAL A 210 46.60 -4.90 -27.21
N GLN A 211 46.40 -4.74 -25.89
CA GLN A 211 46.40 -3.46 -25.16
C GLN A 211 47.70 -3.29 -24.36
#